data_AF-A0A1S0TJQ4-F1
#
_entry.id   AF-A0A1S0TJQ4-F1
#
_cell.length_a   1.000
_cell.length_b   1.000
_cell.length_c   1.000
_cell.angle_alpha   90.00
_cell.angle_beta   90.00
_cell.angle_gamma   90.00
#
_symmetry.space_group_name_H-M   'P 1'
#
loop_
_entity.id
_entity.type
_entity.pdbx_description
1 polymer ?
#
loop_
_entity_poly.entity_id
_entity_poly.type
_entity_poly.pdbx_seq_one_letter_code
_entity_poly.pdbx_strand_id
1 'polypeptide(L)'
;MIPALSVIIPTIIVVFCGMTKLCTNSKSSPKCSKILFKCGFYSGLIALAGAFFIGWIIMLIASLSFASGYSIEALCNPLFHDSKMRLFSTVPLFQFNIQIPIDRKNFTTNIGNIIKQCKNNETILSVLEIERLINVDGIMKKMDIEGRRNRAIDVIKNINLKQHFPEQFFNQLMEDSEWLEKMNTELNNFIISDDIAVLNESLHDNFNYMFDNISNLIKIITDTTNTTKQVIDEYLYSNEMINESTQIIVRETNNTITIIRKYISESTNYLRKNSYGCRPFYDIWHNTGLAMRQKIGQPIQALWLTTALLALSFIPVIILTKLIMKYLTKMNRKYDFKEKILTL
;
A
#
# COMPACT_ATOMS: atom_id res chain seq x y z
N MET A 1 34.61 10.00 32.26
CA MET A 1 35.77 10.93 32.26
C MET A 1 35.48 12.33 32.77
N ILE A 2 34.29 12.91 32.54
CA ILE A 2 33.89 14.24 33.08
C ILE A 2 33.89 14.35 34.63
N PRO A 3 33.61 13.30 35.43
CA PRO A 3 33.65 13.40 36.89
C PRO A 3 35.04 13.73 37.44
N ALA A 4 36.11 13.26 36.77
CA ALA A 4 37.48 13.49 37.22
C ALA A 4 37.83 14.98 37.20
N LEU A 5 37.44 15.72 36.15
CA LEU A 5 37.67 17.17 36.05
C LEU A 5 36.92 17.96 37.12
N SER A 6 35.72 17.51 37.52
CA SER A 6 34.94 18.15 38.60
C SER A 6 35.56 17.98 39.98
N VAL A 7 36.41 16.96 40.18
CA VAL A 7 37.18 16.74 41.42
C VAL A 7 38.53 17.46 41.36
N ILE A 8 39.15 17.51 40.18
CA ILE A 8 40.45 18.14 39.94
C ILE A 8 40.40 19.66 40.24
N ILE A 9 39.33 20.36 39.85
CA ILE A 9 39.24 21.81 40.09
C ILE A 9 39.18 22.16 41.61
N PRO A 10 38.31 21.55 42.43
CA PRO A 10 38.34 21.74 43.88
C PRO A 10 39.66 21.30 44.52
N THR A 11 40.27 20.20 44.07
CA THR A 11 41.57 19.77 44.61
C THR A 11 42.69 20.73 44.25
N ILE A 12 42.70 21.30 43.04
CA ILE A 12 43.66 22.36 42.67
C ILE A 12 43.44 23.59 43.55
N ILE A 13 42.20 23.98 43.83
CA ILE A 13 41.89 25.12 44.72
C ILE A 13 42.34 24.83 46.16
N VAL A 14 42.14 23.61 46.67
CA VAL A 14 42.59 23.18 48.01
C VAL A 14 44.11 23.11 48.08
N VAL A 15 44.78 22.58 47.05
CA VAL A 15 46.24 22.53 46.95
C VAL A 15 46.82 23.95 46.88
N PHE A 16 46.22 24.84 46.10
CA PHE A 16 46.63 26.24 46.03
C PHE A 16 46.40 26.99 47.36
N CYS A 17 45.28 26.73 48.05
CA CYS A 17 45.04 27.25 49.40
C CYS A 17 45.99 26.66 50.46
N GLY A 18 46.36 25.39 50.33
CA GLY A 18 47.35 24.73 51.19
C GLY A 18 48.75 25.32 50.99
N MET A 19 49.14 25.54 49.73
CA MET A 19 50.42 26.16 49.37
C MET A 19 50.52 27.61 49.86
N THR A 20 49.44 28.39 49.75
CA THR A 20 49.41 29.76 50.30
C THR A 20 49.50 29.79 51.82
N LYS A 21 48.89 28.82 52.53
CA LYS A 21 49.02 28.68 54.00
C LYS A 21 50.44 28.27 54.43
N LEU A 22 51.09 27.39 53.66
CA LEU A 22 52.50 27.01 53.88
C LEU A 22 53.46 28.18 53.67
N CYS A 23 53.25 29.01 52.65
CA CYS A 23 54.06 30.22 52.40
C CYS A 23 53.90 31.31 53.47
N THR A 24 52.76 31.37 54.18
CA THR A 24 52.59 32.33 55.30
C THR A 24 53.33 31.94 56.57
N ASN A 25 53.72 30.67 56.71
CA ASN A 25 54.38 30.15 57.91
C ASN A 25 55.92 30.22 57.81
N SER A 26 56.47 30.39 56.60
CA SER A 26 57.87 30.75 56.43
C SER A 26 58.02 32.27 56.57
N LYS A 27 59.05 32.73 57.28
CA LYS A 27 59.40 34.16 57.49
C LYS A 27 59.79 34.86 56.17
N SER A 28 58.92 34.86 55.18
CA SER A 28 59.16 35.48 53.88
C SER A 28 58.73 36.95 53.88
N SER A 29 59.46 37.77 53.12
CA SER A 29 59.34 39.23 53.03
C SER A 29 57.89 39.70 52.81
N PRO A 30 57.42 40.75 53.52
CA PRO A 30 56.04 41.26 53.42
C PRO A 30 55.63 41.62 51.97
N LYS A 31 56.58 42.04 51.13
CA LYS A 31 56.33 42.36 49.71
C LYS A 31 55.94 41.13 48.86
N CYS A 32 56.54 39.97 49.11
CA CYS A 32 56.25 38.73 48.37
C CYS A 32 54.85 38.19 48.72
N SER A 33 54.48 38.26 50.01
CA SER A 33 53.15 37.85 50.47
C SER A 33 52.01 38.67 49.85
N LYS A 34 52.20 39.99 49.69
CA LYS A 34 51.21 40.93 49.12
C LYS A 34 50.90 40.64 47.64
N ILE A 35 51.95 40.33 46.86
CA ILE A 35 51.80 39.97 45.44
C ILE A 35 51.05 38.64 45.31
N LEU A 36 51.38 37.65 46.14
CA LEU A 36 50.69 36.36 46.18
C LEU A 36 49.20 36.50 46.55
N PHE A 37 48.86 37.33 47.55
CA PHE A 37 47.46 37.57 47.92
C PHE A 37 46.66 38.31 46.83
N LYS A 38 47.26 39.28 46.13
CA LYS A 38 46.62 39.95 44.98
C LYS A 38 46.40 38.99 43.81
N CYS A 39 47.42 38.19 43.48
CA CYS A 39 47.33 37.18 42.42
C CYS A 39 46.24 36.13 42.73
N GLY A 40 46.20 35.62 43.97
CA GLY A 40 45.16 34.69 44.43
C GLY A 40 43.74 35.27 44.41
N PHE A 41 43.59 36.58 44.64
CA PHE A 41 42.30 37.25 44.53
C PHE A 41 41.83 37.36 43.07
N TYR A 42 42.70 37.77 42.14
CA TYR A 42 42.35 37.85 40.72
C TYR A 42 42.07 36.46 40.11
N SER A 43 42.86 35.45 40.46
CA SER A 43 42.60 34.07 40.04
C SER A 43 41.28 33.54 40.62
N GLY A 44 40.95 33.88 41.86
CA GLY A 44 39.65 33.59 42.48
C GLY A 44 38.47 34.23 41.75
N LEU A 45 38.60 35.48 41.30
CA LEU A 45 37.57 36.18 40.53
C LEU A 45 37.35 35.54 39.15
N ILE A 46 38.43 35.19 38.45
CA ILE A 46 38.36 34.47 37.17
C ILE A 46 37.71 33.09 37.37
N ALA A 47 38.08 32.37 38.43
CA ALA A 47 37.49 31.09 38.76
C ALA A 47 35.99 31.21 39.10
N LEU A 48 35.57 32.25 39.82
CA LEU A 48 34.17 32.52 40.12
C LEU A 48 33.37 32.81 38.84
N ALA A 49 33.88 33.68 37.98
CA ALA A 49 33.26 34.00 36.70
C ALA A 49 33.18 32.75 35.81
N GLY A 50 34.26 31.99 35.70
CA GLY A 50 34.30 30.74 34.95
C GLY A 50 33.30 29.71 35.46
N ALA A 51 33.25 29.49 36.78
CA ALA A 51 32.28 28.59 37.42
C ALA A 51 30.83 29.02 37.16
N PHE A 52 30.54 30.32 37.15
CA PHE A 52 29.22 30.86 36.86
C PHE A 52 28.81 30.59 35.40
N PHE A 53 29.66 30.92 34.43
CA PHE A 53 29.36 30.71 33.01
C PHE A 53 29.28 29.22 32.65
N ILE A 54 30.21 28.39 33.14
CA ILE A 54 30.21 26.94 32.91
C ILE A 54 28.97 26.31 33.55
N GLY A 55 28.63 26.69 34.79
CA GLY A 55 27.42 26.21 35.46
C GLY A 55 26.15 26.54 34.67
N TRP A 56 26.06 27.75 34.10
CA TRP A 56 24.92 28.14 33.28
C TRP A 56 24.82 27.32 31.98
N ILE A 57 25.95 27.10 31.29
CA ILE A 57 25.99 26.26 30.08
C ILE A 57 25.54 24.83 30.40
N ILE A 58 26.05 24.24 31.49
CA ILE A 58 25.67 22.88 31.93
C ILE A 58 24.17 22.83 32.26
N MET A 59 23.65 23.85 32.94
CA MET A 59 22.23 23.93 33.27
C MET A 59 21.34 24.07 32.02
N LEU A 60 21.79 24.81 31.00
CA LEU A 60 21.11 24.89 29.70
C LEU A 60 21.09 23.53 29.00
N ILE A 61 22.24 22.83 28.95
CA ILE A 61 22.34 21.48 28.37
C ILE A 61 21.42 20.50 29.10
N ALA A 62 21.38 20.57 30.44
CA ALA A 62 20.47 19.76 31.24
C ALA A 62 19.01 20.05 30.85
N SER A 63 18.60 21.32 30.78
CA SER A 63 17.24 21.69 30.40
C SER A 63 16.84 21.21 29.00
N LEU A 64 17.73 21.33 28.02
CA LEU A 64 17.47 20.83 26.66
C LEU A 64 17.35 19.30 26.62
N SER A 65 18.20 18.61 27.37
CA SER A 65 18.20 17.15 27.49
C SER A 65 16.95 16.66 28.19
N PHE A 66 16.48 17.36 29.22
CA PHE A 66 15.22 17.09 29.88
C PHE A 66 14.04 17.22 28.92
N ALA A 67 13.93 18.37 28.24
CA ALA A 67 12.85 18.64 27.30
C ALA A 67 12.81 17.58 26.18
N SER A 68 13.97 17.23 25.64
CA SER A 68 14.10 16.22 24.58
C SER A 68 13.74 14.82 25.08
N GLY A 69 14.29 14.40 26.22
CA GLY A 69 14.03 13.09 26.80
C GLY A 69 12.57 12.89 27.20
N TYR A 70 11.96 13.92 27.81
CA TYR A 70 10.55 13.93 28.15
C TYR A 70 9.66 13.85 26.91
N SER A 71 9.97 14.65 25.87
CA SER A 71 9.20 14.66 24.62
C SER A 71 9.25 13.30 23.93
N ILE A 72 10.42 12.64 23.89
CA ILE A 72 10.56 11.31 23.29
C ILE A 72 9.71 10.30 24.05
N GLU A 73 9.73 10.29 25.38
CA GLU A 73 8.95 9.33 26.16
C GLU A 73 7.44 9.60 26.06
N ALA A 74 7.04 10.88 26.12
CA ALA A 74 5.65 11.32 25.97
C ALA A 74 5.06 10.99 24.60
N LEU A 75 5.86 11.03 23.52
CA LEU A 75 5.43 10.67 22.18
C LEU A 75 5.51 9.17 21.90
N CYS A 76 6.53 8.48 22.43
CA CYS A 76 6.77 7.08 22.09
C CYS A 76 5.64 6.15 22.56
N ASN A 77 5.08 6.42 23.73
CA ASN A 77 3.98 5.61 24.28
C ASN A 77 2.70 5.69 23.43
N PRO A 78 2.12 6.87 23.13
CA PRO A 78 0.94 6.98 22.28
C PRO A 78 1.20 6.62 20.81
N LEU A 79 2.44 6.73 20.32
CA LEU A 79 2.77 6.46 18.92
C LEU A 79 3.02 4.96 18.63
N PHE A 80 3.70 4.24 19.52
CA PHE A 80 4.13 2.85 19.25
C PHE A 80 3.46 1.79 20.14
N HIS A 81 2.94 2.18 21.31
CA HIS A 81 2.44 1.24 22.32
C HIS A 81 0.93 1.36 22.56
N ASP A 82 0.27 2.38 22.01
CA ASP A 82 -1.18 2.49 22.10
C ASP A 82 -1.86 1.39 21.28
N SER A 83 -2.50 0.45 21.98
CA SER A 83 -3.32 -0.61 21.39
C SER A 83 -4.40 -0.11 20.43
N LYS A 84 -4.87 1.13 20.60
CA LYS A 84 -5.91 1.75 19.77
C LYS A 84 -5.34 2.68 18.69
N MET A 85 -4.02 2.92 18.68
CA MET A 85 -3.34 3.82 17.73
C MET A 85 -4.04 5.19 17.60
N ARG A 86 -4.50 5.76 18.73
CA ARG A 86 -5.40 6.94 18.73
C ARG A 86 -4.79 8.13 18.02
N LEU A 87 -3.48 8.34 18.19
CA LEU A 87 -2.75 9.44 17.57
C LEU A 87 -2.84 9.40 16.04
N PHE A 88 -2.65 8.21 15.44
CA PHE A 88 -2.84 8.04 14.01
C PHE A 88 -4.29 8.25 13.61
N SER A 89 -5.24 7.67 14.33
CA SER A 89 -6.66 7.75 13.96
C SER A 89 -7.26 9.16 14.03
N THR A 90 -6.74 10.01 14.92
CA THR A 90 -7.31 11.35 15.19
C THR A 90 -6.67 12.43 14.32
N VAL A 91 -5.42 12.23 13.89
CA VAL A 91 -4.68 13.24 13.13
C VAL A 91 -4.95 13.05 11.63
N PRO A 92 -5.55 14.06 10.94
CA PRO A 92 -5.91 13.95 9.52
C PRO A 92 -4.68 13.81 8.60
N LEU A 93 -3.50 14.21 9.08
CA LEU A 93 -2.23 14.13 8.34
C LEU A 93 -1.80 12.67 8.00
N PHE A 94 -2.33 11.68 8.72
CA PHE A 94 -2.05 10.25 8.48
C PHE A 94 -3.18 9.52 7.74
N GLN A 95 -4.15 10.26 7.21
CA GLN A 95 -5.15 9.74 6.30
C GLN A 95 -4.62 9.82 4.87
N PHE A 96 -4.73 8.74 4.12
CA PHE A 96 -4.37 8.70 2.71
C PHE A 96 -5.59 8.35 1.89
N ASN A 97 -5.73 9.09 0.80
CA ASN A 97 -6.79 8.90 -0.17
C ASN A 97 -6.18 8.15 -1.34
N ILE A 98 -6.63 6.92 -1.52
CA ILE A 98 -6.27 6.10 -2.68
C ILE A 98 -7.41 6.23 -3.68
N GLN A 99 -7.10 6.71 -4.88
CA GLN A 99 -8.07 6.73 -5.96
C GLN A 99 -8.13 5.35 -6.62
N ILE A 100 -9.30 4.73 -6.62
CA ILE A 100 -9.49 3.42 -7.23
C ILE A 100 -9.43 3.59 -8.77
N PRO A 101 -8.52 2.90 -9.48
CA PRO A 101 -8.34 3.12 -10.92
C PRO A 101 -9.54 2.68 -11.76
N ILE A 102 -10.38 1.78 -11.24
CA ILE A 102 -11.52 1.20 -11.95
C ILE A 102 -12.75 2.11 -11.87
N ASP A 103 -13.13 2.52 -10.66
CA ASP A 103 -14.37 3.28 -10.38
C ASP A 103 -14.14 4.77 -10.09
N ARG A 104 -12.88 5.23 -10.04
CA ARG A 104 -12.47 6.60 -9.63
C ARG A 104 -13.00 7.05 -8.27
N LYS A 105 -13.51 6.11 -7.46
CA LYS A 105 -13.94 6.37 -6.08
C LYS A 105 -12.72 6.57 -5.19
N ASN A 106 -12.82 7.50 -4.26
CA ASN A 106 -11.79 7.75 -3.26
C ASN A 106 -11.99 6.82 -2.08
N PHE A 107 -10.95 6.05 -1.77
CA PHE A 107 -10.88 5.24 -0.57
C PHE A 107 -9.98 5.93 0.44
N THR A 108 -10.54 6.31 1.58
CA THR A 108 -9.81 6.92 2.69
C THR A 108 -9.48 5.84 3.71
N THR A 109 -8.19 5.62 3.96
CA THR A 109 -7.74 4.73 5.04
C THR A 109 -6.59 5.40 5.80
N ASN A 110 -6.31 4.88 6.99
CA ASN A 110 -5.34 5.45 7.92
C ASN A 110 -4.35 4.37 8.38
N ILE A 111 -3.08 4.74 8.45
CA ILE A 111 -1.95 3.88 8.87
C ILE A 111 -2.24 3.27 10.25
N GLY A 112 -2.86 4.02 11.15
CA GLY A 112 -3.23 3.53 12.48
C GLY A 112 -4.20 2.34 12.44
N ASN A 113 -5.17 2.36 11.53
CA ASN A 113 -6.11 1.25 11.37
C ASN A 113 -5.42 0.04 10.74
N ILE A 114 -4.52 0.28 9.79
CA ILE A 114 -3.69 -0.76 9.17
C ILE A 114 -2.85 -1.46 10.22
N ILE A 115 -2.01 -0.73 10.95
CA ILE A 115 -1.13 -1.29 11.98
C ILE A 115 -1.94 -2.04 13.05
N LYS A 116 -3.10 -1.49 13.44
CA LYS A 116 -4.00 -2.13 14.41
C LYS A 116 -4.55 -3.48 13.92
N GLN A 117 -4.98 -3.59 12.66
CA GLN A 117 -5.45 -4.87 12.12
C GLN A 117 -4.30 -5.86 11.90
N CYS A 118 -3.12 -5.37 11.51
CA CYS A 118 -1.91 -6.18 11.38
C CYS A 118 -1.48 -6.86 12.69
N LYS A 119 -1.79 -6.25 13.84
CA LYS A 119 -1.62 -6.88 15.16
C LYS A 119 -2.38 -8.21 15.26
N ASN A 120 -3.55 -8.34 14.65
CA ASN A 120 -4.41 -9.52 14.73
C ASN A 120 -4.03 -10.63 13.73
N ASN A 121 -2.82 -10.57 13.15
CA ASN A 121 -2.32 -11.55 12.19
C ASN A 121 -3.16 -11.66 10.91
N GLU A 122 -3.85 -10.58 10.53
CA GLU A 122 -4.51 -10.46 9.25
C GLU A 122 -3.50 -10.35 8.10
N THR A 123 -3.93 -10.66 6.88
CA THR A 123 -3.10 -10.51 5.68
C THR A 123 -3.06 -9.06 5.22
N ILE A 124 -1.99 -8.66 4.52
CA ILE A 124 -1.84 -7.28 4.03
C ILE A 124 -3.00 -6.86 3.12
N LEU A 125 -3.52 -7.77 2.30
CA LEU A 125 -4.62 -7.46 1.37
C LEU A 125 -5.99 -7.44 2.07
N SER A 126 -6.16 -8.19 3.16
CA SER A 126 -7.34 -8.06 4.02
C SER A 126 -7.38 -6.67 4.66
N VAL A 127 -6.23 -6.24 5.21
CA VAL A 127 -6.11 -4.95 5.91
C VAL A 127 -6.26 -3.74 4.98
N LEU A 128 -5.80 -3.88 3.74
CA LEU A 128 -6.00 -2.86 2.69
C LEU A 128 -7.41 -2.87 2.10
N GLU A 129 -8.30 -3.75 2.59
CA GLU A 129 -9.67 -3.91 2.09
C GLU A 129 -9.70 -4.09 0.56
N ILE A 130 -8.94 -5.05 0.03
CA ILE A 130 -8.78 -5.26 -1.43
C ILE A 130 -10.12 -5.41 -2.18
N GLU A 131 -11.17 -5.88 -1.51
CA GLU A 131 -12.54 -5.95 -2.04
C GLU A 131 -13.10 -4.58 -2.46
N ARG A 132 -12.63 -3.49 -1.82
CA ARG A 132 -12.96 -2.11 -2.22
C ARG A 132 -12.16 -1.64 -3.42
N LEU A 133 -10.95 -2.16 -3.62
CA LEU A 133 -10.09 -1.84 -4.76
C LEU A 133 -10.51 -2.62 -6.02
N ILE A 134 -10.90 -3.89 -5.86
CA ILE A 134 -11.36 -4.78 -6.92
C ILE A 134 -12.89 -4.85 -6.85
N ASN A 135 -13.56 -3.82 -7.38
CA ASN A 135 -15.01 -3.84 -7.50
C ASN A 135 -15.43 -4.65 -8.74
N VAL A 136 -16.05 -5.81 -8.52
CA VAL A 136 -16.57 -6.67 -9.58
C VAL A 136 -17.54 -5.91 -10.49
N ASP A 137 -18.46 -5.14 -9.92
CA ASP A 137 -19.46 -4.41 -10.70
C ASP A 137 -18.85 -3.26 -11.50
N GLY A 138 -17.81 -2.61 -10.95
CA GLY A 138 -17.02 -1.61 -11.67
C GLY A 138 -16.29 -2.20 -12.88
N ILE A 139 -15.71 -3.39 -12.72
CA ILE A 139 -15.07 -4.14 -13.81
C ILE A 139 -16.12 -4.54 -14.85
N MET A 140 -17.26 -5.10 -14.43
CA MET A 140 -18.34 -5.50 -15.34
C MET A 140 -18.85 -4.31 -16.17
N LYS A 141 -19.07 -3.16 -15.50
CA LYS A 141 -19.53 -1.94 -16.17
C LYS A 141 -18.53 -1.45 -17.21
N LYS A 142 -17.24 -1.49 -16.92
CA LYS A 142 -16.19 -1.04 -17.85
C LYS A 142 -16.01 -1.96 -19.06
N MET A 143 -16.28 -3.25 -18.91
CA MET A 143 -16.23 -4.20 -20.03
C MET A 143 -17.41 -4.03 -21.00
N ASP A 144 -18.52 -3.41 -20.57
CA ASP A 144 -19.72 -3.16 -21.39
C ASP A 144 -20.23 -4.42 -22.12
N ILE A 145 -20.24 -5.56 -21.41
CA ILE A 145 -20.68 -6.84 -22.01
C ILE A 145 -22.16 -6.75 -22.43
N GLU A 146 -23.00 -6.13 -21.60
CA GLU A 146 -24.42 -5.94 -21.90
C GLU A 146 -24.64 -5.01 -23.11
N GLY A 147 -23.86 -3.93 -23.24
CA GLY A 147 -23.94 -3.07 -24.42
C GLY A 147 -23.49 -3.78 -25.70
N ARG A 148 -22.43 -4.60 -25.63
CA ARG A 148 -22.02 -5.46 -26.76
C ARG A 148 -23.08 -6.49 -27.14
N ARG A 149 -23.71 -7.13 -26.15
CA ARG A 149 -24.83 -8.05 -26.35
C ARG A 149 -25.99 -7.37 -27.05
N ASN A 150 -26.41 -6.21 -26.57
CA ASN A 150 -27.54 -5.47 -27.14
C ASN A 150 -27.25 -5.05 -28.58
N ARG A 151 -26.01 -4.63 -28.90
CA ARG A 151 -25.57 -4.37 -30.28
C ARG A 151 -25.63 -5.62 -31.16
N ALA A 152 -25.18 -6.78 -30.67
CA ALA A 152 -25.23 -8.03 -31.43
C ALA A 152 -26.68 -8.47 -31.71
N ILE A 153 -27.57 -8.34 -30.73
CA ILE A 153 -29.01 -8.62 -30.88
C ILE A 153 -29.63 -7.67 -31.91
N ASP A 154 -29.30 -6.38 -31.86
CA ASP A 154 -29.82 -5.39 -32.81
C ASP A 154 -29.37 -5.70 -34.25
N VAL A 155 -28.11 -6.07 -34.45
CA VAL A 155 -27.60 -6.52 -35.75
C VAL A 155 -28.42 -7.71 -36.26
N ILE A 156 -28.63 -8.75 -35.45
CA ILE A 156 -29.35 -9.97 -35.86
C ILE A 156 -30.82 -9.69 -36.17
N LYS A 157 -31.49 -8.84 -35.37
CA LYS A 157 -32.88 -8.44 -35.63
C LYS A 157 -33.04 -7.68 -36.94
N ASN A 158 -32.01 -6.94 -37.34
CA ASN A 158 -32.02 -6.13 -38.57
C ASN A 158 -31.48 -6.90 -39.79
N ILE A 159 -31.10 -8.17 -39.66
CA ILE A 159 -30.74 -9.00 -40.82
C ILE A 159 -32.01 -9.23 -41.64
N ASN A 160 -32.01 -8.71 -42.86
CA ASN A 160 -33.05 -9.01 -43.83
C ASN A 160 -32.77 -10.36 -44.49
N LEU A 161 -33.25 -11.45 -43.87
CA LEU A 161 -33.07 -12.80 -44.41
C LEU A 161 -33.65 -12.95 -45.83
N LYS A 162 -34.70 -12.19 -46.18
CA LYS A 162 -35.28 -12.16 -47.53
C LYS A 162 -34.32 -11.63 -48.60
N GLN A 163 -33.35 -10.79 -48.22
CA GLN A 163 -32.32 -10.33 -49.15
C GLN A 163 -31.30 -11.44 -49.44
N HIS A 164 -31.00 -12.29 -48.45
CA HIS A 164 -30.06 -13.41 -48.63
C HIS A 164 -30.71 -14.62 -49.31
N PHE A 165 -32.00 -14.84 -49.08
CA PHE A 165 -32.79 -15.89 -49.70
C PHE A 165 -33.96 -15.27 -50.47
N PRO A 166 -33.71 -14.73 -51.68
CA PRO A 166 -34.76 -14.11 -52.48
C PRO A 166 -35.80 -15.15 -52.91
N GLU A 167 -37.07 -14.76 -52.97
CA GLU A 167 -38.18 -15.62 -53.43
C GLU A 167 -37.89 -16.29 -54.78
N GLN A 168 -37.13 -15.60 -55.65
CA GLN A 168 -36.70 -16.13 -56.95
C GLN A 168 -35.90 -17.43 -56.85
N PHE A 169 -35.06 -17.59 -55.81
CA PHE A 169 -34.29 -18.82 -55.61
C PHE A 169 -35.21 -20.02 -55.36
N PHE A 170 -36.26 -19.83 -54.54
CA PHE A 170 -37.23 -20.89 -54.24
C PHE A 170 -38.15 -21.18 -55.42
N ASN A 171 -38.54 -20.15 -56.18
CA ASN A 171 -39.32 -20.33 -57.40
C ASN A 171 -38.54 -21.12 -58.46
N GLN A 172 -37.26 -20.82 -58.64
CA GLN A 172 -36.41 -21.56 -59.57
C GLN A 172 -36.21 -23.02 -59.14
N LEU A 173 -36.00 -23.26 -57.85
CA LEU A 173 -35.88 -24.61 -57.30
C LEU A 173 -37.18 -25.44 -57.49
N MET A 174 -38.34 -24.77 -57.39
CA MET A 174 -39.66 -25.37 -57.68
C MET A 174 -39.80 -25.72 -59.15
N GLU A 175 -39.48 -24.79 -60.05
CA GLU A 175 -39.54 -25.02 -61.50
C GLU A 175 -38.63 -26.18 -61.93
N ASP A 176 -37.42 -26.26 -61.38
CA ASP A 176 -36.48 -27.35 -61.65
C ASP A 176 -37.02 -28.70 -61.13
N SER A 177 -37.68 -28.71 -59.96
CA SER A 177 -38.30 -29.90 -59.40
C SER A 177 -39.51 -30.37 -60.20
N GLU A 178 -40.38 -29.47 -60.66
CA GLU A 178 -41.52 -29.78 -61.52
C GLU A 178 -41.06 -30.30 -62.89
N TRP A 179 -39.98 -29.72 -63.43
CA TRP A 179 -39.38 -30.19 -64.67
C TRP A 179 -38.82 -31.62 -64.53
N LEU A 180 -38.15 -31.93 -63.42
CA LEU A 180 -37.67 -33.29 -63.13
C LEU A 180 -38.81 -34.30 -63.02
N GLU A 181 -39.92 -33.93 -62.37
CA GLU A 181 -41.10 -34.79 -62.26
C GLU A 181 -41.74 -35.06 -63.63
N LYS A 182 -41.82 -34.03 -64.48
CA LYS A 182 -42.27 -34.17 -65.87
C LYS A 182 -41.34 -35.08 -66.67
N MET A 183 -40.03 -34.91 -66.54
CA MET A 183 -39.04 -35.76 -67.21
C MET A 183 -39.14 -37.21 -66.76
N ASN A 184 -39.38 -37.46 -65.46
CA ASN A 184 -39.62 -38.81 -64.94
C ASN A 184 -40.87 -39.45 -65.57
N THR A 185 -41.93 -38.67 -65.74
CA THR A 185 -43.16 -39.14 -66.37
C THR A 185 -42.94 -39.48 -67.85
N GLU A 186 -42.15 -38.67 -68.56
CA GLU A 186 -41.76 -38.93 -69.95
C GLU A 186 -40.84 -40.16 -70.08
N LEU A 187 -39.90 -40.34 -69.16
CA LEU A 187 -39.01 -41.51 -69.07
C LEU A 187 -39.79 -42.81 -68.83
N ASN A 188 -40.75 -42.81 -67.90
CA ASN A 188 -41.59 -43.98 -67.62
C ASN A 188 -42.53 -44.36 -68.79
N ASN A 189 -42.84 -43.41 -69.66
CA ASN A 189 -43.65 -43.64 -70.86
C ASN A 189 -42.81 -43.97 -72.11
N PHE A 190 -41.48 -44.00 -72.00
CA PHE A 190 -40.60 -44.30 -73.12
C PHE A 190 -40.61 -45.79 -73.44
N ILE A 191 -41.23 -46.17 -74.57
CA ILE A 191 -41.28 -47.55 -75.04
C ILE A 191 -40.00 -47.84 -75.84
N ILE A 192 -39.19 -48.78 -75.37
CA ILE A 192 -38.03 -49.29 -76.12
C ILE A 192 -38.57 -50.06 -77.34
N SER A 193 -38.12 -49.67 -78.55
CA SER A 193 -38.53 -50.31 -79.81
C SER A 193 -38.29 -51.83 -79.78
N ASP A 194 -39.30 -52.61 -80.19
CA ASP A 194 -39.30 -54.08 -80.15
C ASP A 194 -38.07 -54.72 -80.85
N ASP A 195 -37.53 -54.06 -81.88
CA ASP A 195 -36.33 -54.52 -82.61
C ASP A 195 -35.05 -54.61 -81.75
N ILE A 196 -34.98 -53.88 -80.63
CA ILE A 196 -33.83 -53.88 -79.69
C ILE A 196 -34.09 -54.84 -78.52
N ALA A 197 -35.34 -55.00 -78.11
CA ALA A 197 -35.76 -55.91 -77.03
C ALA A 197 -35.54 -57.39 -77.40
N VAL A 198 -35.63 -57.73 -78.69
CA VAL A 198 -35.45 -59.10 -79.20
C VAL A 198 -33.98 -59.52 -79.31
N LEU A 199 -33.02 -58.57 -79.29
CA LEU A 199 -31.60 -58.86 -79.54
C LEU A 199 -30.78 -59.18 -78.27
N ASN A 200 -31.19 -58.72 -77.08
CA ASN A 200 -30.46 -59.01 -75.83
C ASN A 200 -31.28 -58.72 -74.54
N GLU A 201 -31.78 -59.76 -73.87
CA GLU A 201 -32.61 -59.69 -72.66
C GLU A 201 -31.92 -58.95 -71.49
N SER A 202 -30.58 -59.11 -71.34
CA SER A 202 -29.83 -58.41 -70.29
C SER A 202 -29.71 -56.90 -70.51
N LEU A 203 -29.84 -56.44 -71.75
CA LEU A 203 -29.82 -55.01 -72.07
C LEU A 203 -31.12 -54.35 -71.57
N HIS A 204 -32.25 -55.04 -71.75
CA HIS A 204 -33.56 -54.58 -71.30
C HIS A 204 -33.62 -54.47 -69.76
N ASP A 205 -33.14 -55.48 -69.05
CA ASP A 205 -33.09 -55.47 -67.58
C ASP A 205 -32.19 -54.34 -67.03
N ASN A 206 -31.04 -54.09 -67.67
CA ASN A 206 -30.15 -53.00 -67.29
C ASN A 206 -30.80 -51.61 -67.51
N PHE A 207 -31.57 -51.43 -68.59
CA PHE A 207 -32.31 -50.20 -68.83
C PHE A 207 -33.45 -50.00 -67.81
N ASN A 208 -34.22 -51.05 -67.50
CA ASN A 208 -35.27 -50.98 -66.49
C ASN A 208 -34.70 -50.65 -65.10
N TYR A 209 -33.58 -51.29 -64.72
CA TYR A 209 -32.88 -50.98 -63.48
C TYR A 209 -32.37 -49.53 -63.44
N MET A 210 -31.89 -49.00 -64.58
CA MET A 210 -31.49 -47.60 -64.69
C MET A 210 -32.68 -46.65 -64.55
N PHE A 211 -33.82 -46.94 -65.20
CA PHE A 211 -35.03 -46.14 -65.08
C PHE A 211 -35.57 -46.11 -63.65
N ASP A 212 -35.63 -47.27 -62.98
CA ASP A 212 -36.08 -47.35 -61.57
C ASP A 212 -35.18 -46.54 -60.64
N ASN A 213 -33.85 -46.59 -60.83
CA ASN A 213 -32.93 -45.79 -60.04
C ASN A 213 -33.09 -44.29 -60.28
N ILE A 214 -33.26 -43.87 -61.54
CA ILE A 214 -33.49 -42.47 -61.89
C ILE A 214 -34.82 -41.99 -61.32
N SER A 215 -35.89 -42.78 -61.42
CA SER A 215 -37.21 -42.45 -60.89
C SER A 215 -37.20 -42.32 -59.37
N ASN A 216 -36.51 -43.23 -58.67
CA ASN A 216 -36.32 -43.15 -57.22
C ASN A 216 -35.50 -41.91 -56.80
N LEU A 217 -34.44 -41.58 -57.54
CA LEU A 217 -33.66 -40.37 -57.28
C LEU A 217 -34.48 -39.10 -57.48
N ILE A 218 -35.25 -39.01 -58.57
CA ILE A 218 -36.12 -37.86 -58.83
C ILE A 218 -37.15 -37.72 -57.72
N LYS A 219 -37.79 -38.81 -57.28
CA LYS A 219 -38.73 -38.80 -56.17
C LYS A 219 -38.12 -38.27 -54.88
N ILE A 220 -36.92 -38.75 -54.52
CA ILE A 220 -36.19 -38.27 -53.32
C ILE A 220 -35.87 -36.78 -53.42
N ILE A 221 -35.45 -36.32 -54.61
CA ILE A 221 -35.14 -34.90 -54.85
C ILE A 221 -36.41 -34.05 -54.68
N THR A 222 -37.53 -34.45 -55.28
CA THR A 222 -38.81 -33.73 -55.18
C THR A 222 -39.32 -33.68 -53.73
N ASP A 223 -39.29 -34.81 -53.02
CA ASP A 223 -39.71 -34.87 -51.61
C ASP A 223 -38.83 -33.99 -50.72
N THR A 224 -37.51 -33.99 -50.96
CA THR A 224 -36.55 -33.15 -50.24
C THR A 224 -36.82 -31.68 -50.52
N THR A 225 -37.01 -31.28 -51.78
CA THR A 225 -37.31 -29.90 -52.20
C THR A 225 -38.58 -29.37 -51.52
N ASN A 226 -39.66 -30.15 -51.53
CA ASN A 226 -40.93 -29.77 -50.89
C ASN A 226 -40.80 -29.60 -49.37
N THR A 227 -40.09 -30.52 -48.72
CA THR A 227 -39.83 -30.44 -47.27
C THR A 227 -38.96 -29.21 -46.93
N THR A 228 -37.94 -28.97 -47.74
CA THR A 228 -37.01 -27.84 -47.54
C THR A 228 -37.74 -26.51 -47.70
N LYS A 229 -38.69 -26.39 -48.65
CA LYS A 229 -39.54 -25.21 -48.80
C LYS A 229 -40.42 -24.96 -47.59
N GLN A 230 -41.14 -25.98 -47.10
CA GLN A 230 -42.02 -25.84 -45.94
C GLN A 230 -41.24 -25.36 -44.71
N VAL A 231 -40.09 -25.99 -44.44
CA VAL A 231 -39.20 -25.59 -43.35
C VAL A 231 -38.71 -24.15 -43.58
N ILE A 232 -38.25 -23.81 -44.77
CA ILE A 232 -37.69 -22.47 -45.00
C ILE A 232 -38.76 -21.38 -44.94
N ASP A 233 -39.96 -21.58 -45.49
CA ASP A 233 -41.06 -20.62 -45.37
C ASP A 233 -41.47 -20.45 -43.89
N GLU A 234 -41.65 -21.54 -43.16
CA GLU A 234 -42.00 -21.48 -41.75
C GLU A 234 -40.92 -20.76 -40.92
N TYR A 235 -39.63 -21.01 -41.19
CA TYR A 235 -38.51 -20.41 -40.45
C TYR A 235 -38.15 -18.98 -40.89
N LEU A 236 -38.35 -18.61 -42.17
CA LEU A 236 -38.08 -17.25 -42.67
C LEU A 236 -39.21 -16.27 -42.33
N TYR A 237 -40.47 -16.71 -42.32
CA TYR A 237 -41.62 -15.83 -42.09
C TYR A 237 -42.06 -15.74 -40.62
N SER A 238 -41.72 -16.71 -39.77
CA SER A 238 -42.07 -16.71 -38.34
C SER A 238 -41.19 -15.81 -37.47
N ASN A 239 -40.07 -15.30 -38.01
CA ASN A 239 -39.02 -14.62 -37.23
C ASN A 239 -38.41 -15.52 -36.11
N GLU A 240 -38.69 -16.82 -36.14
CA GLU A 240 -38.34 -17.77 -35.08
C GLU A 240 -36.83 -17.97 -34.98
N MET A 241 -36.13 -18.08 -36.12
CA MET A 241 -34.66 -18.16 -36.15
C MET A 241 -33.99 -16.94 -35.47
N ILE A 242 -34.51 -15.73 -35.71
CA ILE A 242 -33.99 -14.50 -35.10
C ILE A 242 -34.25 -14.50 -33.59
N ASN A 243 -35.42 -14.99 -33.16
CA ASN A 243 -35.78 -15.09 -31.75
C ASN A 243 -34.93 -16.13 -31.02
N GLU A 244 -34.76 -17.33 -31.57
CA GLU A 244 -33.90 -18.38 -31.02
C GLU A 244 -32.44 -17.92 -30.92
N SER A 245 -31.91 -17.31 -31.99
CA SER A 245 -30.55 -16.74 -32.00
C SER A 245 -30.39 -15.67 -30.91
N THR A 246 -31.39 -14.81 -30.74
CA THR A 246 -31.40 -13.80 -29.67
C THR A 246 -31.38 -14.45 -28.29
N GLN A 247 -32.18 -15.50 -28.06
CA GLN A 247 -32.21 -16.22 -26.78
C GLN A 247 -30.88 -16.91 -26.48
N ILE A 248 -30.26 -17.54 -27.48
CA ILE A 248 -28.94 -18.17 -27.34
C ILE A 248 -27.90 -17.11 -26.94
N ILE A 249 -27.87 -15.96 -27.63
CA ILE A 249 -26.94 -14.87 -27.31
C ILE A 249 -27.17 -14.36 -25.88
N VAL A 250 -28.41 -14.16 -25.46
CA VAL A 250 -28.73 -13.73 -24.09
C VAL A 250 -28.24 -14.76 -23.07
N ARG A 251 -28.51 -16.04 -23.30
CA ARG A 251 -28.12 -17.15 -22.41
C ARG A 251 -26.60 -17.24 -22.27
N GLU A 252 -25.88 -17.33 -23.38
CA GLU A 252 -24.41 -17.47 -23.38
C GLU A 252 -23.73 -16.23 -22.80
N THR A 253 -24.27 -15.04 -23.06
CA THR A 253 -23.75 -13.81 -22.46
C THR A 253 -23.95 -13.78 -20.95
N ASN A 254 -25.15 -14.14 -20.46
CA ASN A 254 -25.43 -14.16 -19.03
C ASN A 254 -24.58 -15.21 -18.30
N ASN A 255 -24.35 -16.37 -18.92
CA ASN A 255 -23.43 -17.39 -18.42
C ASN A 255 -22.01 -16.82 -18.32
N THR A 256 -21.53 -16.17 -19.37
CA THR A 256 -20.21 -15.53 -19.41
C THR A 256 -20.06 -14.48 -18.30
N ILE A 257 -21.04 -13.60 -18.12
CA ILE A 257 -21.05 -12.59 -17.04
C ILE A 257 -20.96 -13.28 -15.66
N THR A 258 -21.73 -14.34 -15.46
CA THR A 258 -21.77 -15.09 -14.20
C THR A 258 -20.42 -15.75 -13.91
N ILE A 259 -19.81 -16.38 -14.92
CA ILE A 259 -18.49 -17.01 -14.83
C ILE A 259 -17.43 -15.98 -14.50
N ILE A 260 -17.37 -14.85 -15.20
CA ILE A 260 -16.37 -13.81 -14.94
C ILE A 260 -16.54 -13.23 -13.54
N ARG A 261 -17.79 -12.92 -13.12
CA ARG A 261 -18.09 -12.44 -11.77
C ARG A 261 -17.60 -13.42 -10.70
N LYS A 262 -17.83 -14.72 -10.91
CA LYS A 262 -17.36 -15.78 -10.02
C LYS A 262 -15.84 -15.81 -9.95
N TYR A 263 -15.15 -15.84 -11.10
CA TYR A 263 -13.67 -15.86 -11.14
C TYR A 263 -13.04 -14.65 -10.44
N ILE A 264 -13.57 -13.45 -10.64
CA ILE A 264 -13.03 -12.24 -9.98
C ILE A 264 -13.25 -12.32 -8.46
N SER A 265 -14.45 -12.74 -8.03
CA SER A 265 -14.77 -12.91 -6.60
C SER A 265 -13.88 -13.96 -5.94
N GLU A 266 -13.72 -15.13 -6.57
CA GLU A 266 -12.87 -16.20 -6.07
C GLU A 266 -11.40 -15.79 -6.04
N SER A 267 -10.92 -15.11 -7.08
CA SER A 267 -9.55 -14.60 -7.13
C SER A 267 -9.30 -13.55 -6.04
N THR A 268 -10.25 -12.65 -5.82
CA THR A 268 -10.17 -11.62 -4.77
C THR A 268 -10.13 -12.26 -3.39
N ASN A 269 -11.00 -13.25 -3.14
CA ASN A 269 -11.02 -14.01 -1.89
C ASN A 269 -9.73 -14.83 -1.68
N TYR A 270 -9.22 -15.46 -2.73
CA TYR A 270 -7.96 -16.20 -2.70
C TYR A 270 -6.80 -15.27 -2.33
N LEU A 271 -6.66 -14.12 -2.99
CA LEU A 271 -5.64 -13.12 -2.68
C LEU A 271 -5.78 -12.59 -1.26
N ARG A 272 -7.02 -12.35 -0.80
CA ARG A 272 -7.29 -11.92 0.57
C ARG A 272 -6.77 -12.95 1.59
N LYS A 273 -7.01 -14.24 1.38
CA LYS A 273 -6.61 -15.29 2.33
C LYS A 273 -5.15 -15.70 2.24
N ASN A 274 -4.58 -15.73 1.04
CA ASN A 274 -3.26 -16.30 0.76
C ASN A 274 -2.17 -15.24 0.52
N SER A 275 -2.46 -13.97 0.75
CA SER A 275 -1.43 -12.94 0.77
C SER A 275 -0.59 -12.99 2.04
N TYR A 276 0.56 -12.33 2.00
CA TYR A 276 1.48 -12.24 3.13
C TYR A 276 0.79 -11.71 4.38
N GLY A 277 1.06 -12.35 5.51
CA GLY A 277 0.62 -11.88 6.83
C GLY A 277 1.18 -10.49 7.11
N CYS A 278 0.36 -9.62 7.70
CA CYS A 278 0.75 -8.26 8.02
C CYS A 278 1.44 -8.13 9.40
N ARG A 279 1.44 -9.20 10.21
CA ARG A 279 2.01 -9.18 11.56
C ARG A 279 3.46 -8.66 11.65
N PRO A 280 4.38 -9.02 10.74
CA PRO A 280 5.74 -8.48 10.77
C PRO A 280 5.80 -6.94 10.71
N PHE A 281 4.87 -6.28 10.02
CA PHE A 281 4.82 -4.81 10.00
C PHE A 281 4.49 -4.23 11.38
N TYR A 282 3.52 -4.83 12.08
CA TYR A 282 3.20 -4.43 13.46
C TYR A 282 4.39 -4.67 14.39
N ASP A 283 5.06 -5.82 14.27
CA ASP A 283 6.19 -6.16 15.14
C ASP A 283 7.39 -5.21 14.88
N ILE A 284 7.68 -4.87 13.62
CA ILE A 284 8.70 -3.85 13.27
C ILE A 284 8.32 -2.50 13.88
N TRP A 285 7.06 -2.07 13.73
CA TRP A 285 6.57 -0.82 14.30
C TRP A 285 6.74 -0.77 15.83
N HIS A 286 6.28 -1.82 16.51
CA HIS A 286 6.35 -1.95 17.96
C HIS A 286 7.80 -1.98 18.46
N ASN A 287 8.65 -2.80 17.83
CA ASN A 287 10.07 -2.93 18.17
C ASN A 287 10.85 -1.64 17.91
N THR A 288 10.48 -0.87 16.88
CA THR A 288 11.06 0.45 16.63
C THR A 288 10.76 1.40 17.79
N GLY A 289 9.53 1.38 18.31
CA GLY A 289 9.17 2.13 19.52
C GLY A 289 9.99 1.72 20.74
N LEU A 290 10.14 0.42 20.97
CA LEU A 290 10.99 -0.10 22.05
C LEU A 290 12.45 0.36 21.91
N ALA A 291 13.00 0.26 20.70
CA ALA A 291 14.35 0.71 20.40
C ALA A 291 14.51 2.22 20.59
N MET A 292 13.56 3.04 20.13
CA MET A 292 13.56 4.49 20.33
C MET A 292 13.57 4.84 21.82
N ARG A 293 12.76 4.15 22.64
CA ARG A 293 12.73 4.36 24.08
C ARG A 293 14.03 3.95 24.76
N GLN A 294 14.52 2.74 24.49
CA GLN A 294 15.67 2.17 25.18
C GLN A 294 17.01 2.74 24.70
N LYS A 295 17.19 2.92 23.38
CA LYS A 295 18.46 3.36 22.80
C LYS A 295 18.61 4.87 22.73
N ILE A 296 17.51 5.64 22.72
CA ILE A 296 17.55 7.09 22.58
C ILE A 296 16.96 7.78 23.81
N GLY A 297 15.73 7.43 24.21
CA GLY A 297 15.05 8.07 25.35
C GLY A 297 15.81 7.92 26.68
N GLN A 298 16.12 6.69 27.09
CA GLN A 298 16.76 6.41 28.38
C GLN A 298 18.17 7.05 28.52
N PRO A 299 19.07 6.99 27.52
CA PRO A 299 20.37 7.67 27.62
C PRO A 299 20.25 9.18 27.78
N ILE A 300 19.29 9.82 27.10
CA ILE A 300 19.06 11.27 27.22
C ILE A 300 18.58 11.62 28.64
N GLN A 301 17.71 10.80 29.23
CA GLN A 301 17.28 10.98 30.62
C GLN A 301 18.44 10.83 31.61
N ALA A 302 19.31 9.84 31.42
CA ALA A 302 20.52 9.68 32.22
C ALA A 302 21.47 10.89 32.07
N LEU A 303 21.60 11.42 30.86
CA LEU A 303 22.41 12.61 30.58
C LEU A 303 21.86 13.85 31.29
N TRP A 304 20.54 14.07 31.24
CA TRP A 304 19.91 15.15 32.01
C TRP A 304 20.18 15.01 33.51
N LEU A 305 19.95 13.83 34.09
CA LEU A 305 20.10 13.63 35.53
C LEU A 305 21.53 13.90 36.00
N THR A 306 22.52 13.40 35.23
CA THR A 306 23.94 13.59 35.55
C THR A 306 24.39 15.04 35.35
N THR A 307 23.95 15.72 34.28
CA THR A 307 24.25 17.14 34.05
C THR A 307 23.58 18.05 35.07
N ALA A 308 22.35 17.75 35.48
CA ALA A 308 21.65 18.47 36.56
C ALA A 308 22.38 18.31 37.90
N LEU A 309 22.81 17.09 38.23
CA LEU A 309 23.58 16.84 39.45
C LEU A 309 24.93 17.57 39.43
N LEU A 310 25.60 17.59 38.27
CA LEU A 310 26.83 18.37 38.08
C LEU A 310 26.57 19.87 38.26
N ALA A 311 25.50 20.42 37.70
CA ALA A 311 25.14 21.83 37.89
C ALA A 311 24.91 22.17 39.37
N LEU A 312 24.23 21.30 40.13
CA LEU A 312 24.04 21.47 41.57
C LEU A 312 25.37 21.49 42.35
N SER A 313 26.37 20.73 41.90
CA SER A 313 27.70 20.72 42.55
C SER A 313 28.47 22.05 42.41
N PHE A 314 28.12 22.92 41.45
CA PHE A 314 28.74 24.25 41.33
C PHE A 314 28.31 25.21 42.45
N ILE A 315 27.12 25.01 43.04
CA ILE A 315 26.63 25.86 44.13
C ILE A 315 27.59 25.87 45.34
N PRO A 316 27.99 24.72 45.92
CA PRO A 316 28.94 24.72 47.03
C PRO A 316 30.34 25.21 46.60
N VAL A 317 30.77 24.96 45.36
CA VAL A 317 32.07 25.45 44.84
C VAL A 317 32.09 26.98 44.76
N ILE A 318 31.01 27.60 44.28
CA ILE A 318 30.86 29.06 44.22
C ILE A 318 30.87 29.65 45.63
N ILE A 319 30.15 29.05 46.59
CA ILE A 319 30.12 29.47 47.99
C ILE A 319 31.52 29.40 48.62
N LEU A 320 32.21 28.26 48.46
CA LEU A 320 33.57 28.07 48.99
C LEU A 320 34.56 29.07 48.39
N THR A 321 34.54 29.26 47.06
CA THR A 321 35.40 30.23 46.37
C THR A 321 35.15 31.65 46.89
N LYS A 322 33.88 32.03 47.10
CA LYS A 322 33.52 33.33 47.68
C LYS A 322 34.04 33.50 49.11
N LEU A 323 33.94 32.46 49.95
CA LEU A 323 34.48 32.47 51.31
C LEU A 323 36.01 32.61 51.32
N ILE A 324 36.71 31.88 50.46
CA ILE A 324 38.17 31.95 50.29
C ILE A 324 38.59 33.36 49.82
N MET A 325 37.92 33.92 48.82
CA MET A 325 38.21 35.30 48.37
C MET A 325 38.01 36.31 49.49
N LYS A 326 36.89 36.24 50.24
CA LYS A 326 36.63 37.11 51.39
C LYS A 326 37.74 37.00 52.45
N TYR A 327 38.24 35.80 52.69
CA TYR A 327 39.37 35.57 53.59
C TYR A 327 40.67 36.21 53.07
N LEU A 328 41.02 35.99 51.80
CA LEU A 328 42.20 36.58 51.18
C LEU A 328 42.16 38.11 51.19
N THR A 329 41.00 38.74 50.94
CA THR A 329 40.83 40.19 51.04
C THR A 329 41.05 40.70 52.47
N LYS A 330 40.48 40.01 53.47
CA LYS A 330 40.65 40.37 54.90
C LYS A 330 42.12 40.25 55.34
N MET A 331 42.81 39.22 54.89
CA MET A 331 44.25 39.01 55.14
C MET A 331 45.09 40.12 54.48
N ASN A 332 44.87 40.41 53.20
CA ASN A 332 45.59 41.48 52.49
C ASN A 332 45.49 42.83 53.22
N ARG A 333 44.29 43.20 53.68
CA ARG A 333 44.08 44.43 54.48
C ARG A 333 44.84 44.43 55.81
N LYS A 334 44.98 43.27 56.47
CA LYS A 334 45.72 43.13 57.73
C LYS A 334 47.24 43.30 57.53
N TYR A 335 47.79 42.77 56.44
CA TYR A 335 49.20 42.96 56.09
C TYR A 335 49.50 44.40 55.68
N ASP A 336 48.61 45.06 54.94
CA ASP A 336 48.75 46.46 54.53
C ASP A 336 48.78 47.41 55.75
N PHE A 337 48.00 47.11 56.78
CA PHE A 337 48.04 47.83 58.07
C PHE A 337 49.35 47.61 58.83
N LYS A 338 49.86 46.37 58.85
CA LYS A 338 51.12 46.02 59.54
C LYS A 338 52.34 46.65 58.85
N GLU A 339 52.34 46.74 57.52
CA GLU A 339 53.38 47.42 56.74
C GLU A 339 53.39 48.92 57.04
N LYS A 340 52.22 49.58 57.09
CA LYS A 340 52.12 51.02 57.43
C LYS A 340 52.63 51.36 58.83
N ILE A 341 52.46 50.47 59.80
CA ILE A 341 52.99 50.65 61.17
C ILE A 341 54.52 50.48 61.20
N LEU A 342 55.11 49.69 60.30
CA LEU A 342 56.55 49.42 60.27
C LEU A 342 57.35 50.46 59.48
N THR A 343 56.67 51.32 58.73
CA THR A 343 57.26 52.43 57.94
C THR A 343 57.09 53.81 58.59
N LEU A 344 56.42 53.86 59.75
CA LEU A 344 56.23 55.02 60.61
C LEU A 344 57.17 54.87 61.81
#